data_AF-A0A9D1NTZ8-F1
#
_entry.id   AF-A0A9D1NTZ8-F1
#
_cell.length_a   1.000
_cell.length_b   1.000
_cell.length_c   1.000
_cell.angle_alpha   90.00
_cell.angle_beta   90.00
_cell.angle_gamma   90.00
#
_symmetry.space_group_name_H-M   'P 1'
#
loop_
_entity.id
_entity.type
_entity.pdbx_description
1 polymer ?
#
loop_
_entity_poly.entity_id
_entity_poly.type
_entity_poly.pdbx_seq_one_letter_code
_entity_poly.pdbx_strand_id
1 'polypeptide(L)'
;MLYCEDWEKKKEKYLEFWARENHDRPLLSITAPKENRTDPPVSRHGTLKERWMDTEYVLKMANWRMQNTCYLGEAFPALNPDLGPDFFAACYGTELTFGENTSWAVPWMTDEDVEEFQDFH
;
A
#
# COMPACT_ATOMS: atom_id res chain seq x y z
N MET A 1 0.58 9.74 16.72
CA MET A 1 0.16 9.76 15.30
C MET A 1 -1.34 10.01 15.22
N LEU A 2 -1.86 10.76 14.22
CA LEU A 2 -3.23 11.32 14.24
C LEU A 2 -4.37 10.30 14.48
N TYR A 3 -4.25 9.05 13.99
CA TYR A 3 -5.26 8.00 14.17
C TYR A 3 -4.77 6.81 15.01
N CYS A 4 -3.72 7.02 15.81
CA CYS A 4 -3.15 6.02 16.69
C CYS A 4 -2.62 6.70 17.94
N GLU A 5 -3.42 6.68 19.01
CA GLU A 5 -3.13 7.34 20.28
C GLU A 5 -1.90 6.74 20.97
N ASP A 6 -1.72 5.44 20.86
CA ASP A 6 -0.69 4.61 21.47
C ASP A 6 0.50 4.32 20.54
N TRP A 7 0.75 5.21 19.56
CA TRP A 7 1.77 5.02 18.51
C TRP A 7 3.17 4.72 19.05
N GLU A 8 3.67 5.49 20.03
CA GLU A 8 5.03 5.31 20.53
C GLU A 8 5.23 3.92 21.15
N LYS A 9 4.23 3.42 21.88
CA LYS A 9 4.25 2.08 22.47
C LYS A 9 4.23 0.98 21.39
N LYS A 10 3.41 1.14 20.35
CA LYS A 10 3.38 0.18 19.22
C LYS A 10 4.71 0.15 18.50
N LYS A 11 5.29 1.32 18.23
CA LYS A 11 6.59 1.47 17.58
C LYS A 11 7.69 0.76 18.37
N GLU A 12 7.75 0.97 19.68
CA GLU A 12 8.70 0.28 20.57
C GLU A 12 8.56 -1.24 20.46
N LYS A 13 7.32 -1.76 20.50
CA LYS A 13 7.05 -3.19 20.31
C LYS A 13 7.51 -3.73 18.95
N TYR A 14 7.34 -2.97 17.86
CA TYR A 14 7.87 -3.36 16.56
C TYR A 14 9.41 -3.42 16.58
N LEU A 15 10.07 -2.46 17.22
CA LEU A 15 11.53 -2.46 17.36
C LEU A 15 12.03 -3.67 18.14
N GLU A 16 11.42 -3.99 19.28
CA GLU A 16 11.71 -5.21 20.06
C GLU A 16 11.51 -6.47 19.22
N PHE A 17 10.40 -6.56 18.49
CA PHE A 17 10.12 -7.70 17.62
C PHE A 17 11.20 -7.88 16.55
N TRP A 18 11.61 -6.82 15.86
CA TRP A 18 12.66 -6.87 14.84
C TRP A 18 14.05 -7.16 15.43
N ALA A 19 14.31 -6.71 16.66
CA ALA A 19 15.52 -7.05 17.41
C ALA A 19 15.54 -8.49 17.94
N ARG A 20 14.41 -9.21 17.85
CA ARG A 20 14.17 -10.51 18.50
C ARG A 20 14.18 -10.44 20.04
N GLU A 21 13.77 -9.30 20.57
CA GLU A 21 13.66 -8.97 22.00
C GLU A 21 12.18 -8.86 22.46
N ASN A 22 11.24 -9.30 21.63
CA ASN A 22 9.84 -9.41 22.05
C ASN A 22 9.68 -10.65 22.94
N HIS A 23 9.46 -10.42 24.24
CA HIS A 23 9.39 -11.47 25.26
C HIS A 23 7.98 -11.71 25.82
N ASP A 24 7.00 -10.86 25.52
CA ASP A 24 5.68 -10.92 26.16
C ASP A 24 4.66 -11.73 25.34
N ARG A 25 4.34 -11.27 24.13
CA ARG A 25 3.35 -11.82 23.21
C ARG A 25 3.66 -11.38 21.78
N PRO A 26 3.26 -12.14 20.77
CA PRO A 26 3.43 -11.72 19.38
C PRO A 26 2.76 -10.37 19.11
N LEU A 27 3.26 -9.69 18.07
CA LEU A 27 2.59 -8.56 17.47
C LEU A 27 1.25 -9.03 16.89
N LEU A 28 0.17 -8.31 17.20
CA LEU A 28 -1.14 -8.57 16.62
C LEU A 28 -1.57 -7.35 15.82
N SER A 29 -1.64 -7.46 14.50
CA SER A 29 -2.18 -6.40 13.65
C SER A 29 -3.59 -6.75 13.22
N ILE A 30 -4.58 -6.18 13.93
CA ILE A 30 -6.00 -6.42 13.66
C ILE A 30 -6.68 -5.09 13.32
N THR A 31 -7.35 -5.05 12.18
CA THR A 31 -8.16 -3.91 11.75
C THR A 31 -9.63 -4.27 11.67
N ALA A 32 -10.50 -3.38 12.11
CA ALA A 32 -11.95 -3.54 12.00
C ALA A 32 -12.61 -2.25 11.54
N PRO A 33 -13.78 -2.29 10.88
CA PRO A 33 -14.54 -1.08 10.62
C PRO A 33 -15.02 -0.43 11.92
N LYS A 34 -15.03 0.91 11.98
CA LYS A 34 -15.74 1.64 13.04
C LYS A 34 -17.26 1.45 12.92
N GLU A 35 -17.99 1.62 14.01
CA GLU A 35 -19.46 1.62 13.99
C GLU A 35 -20.00 2.84 13.23
N ASN A 36 -19.54 4.03 13.60
CA ASN A 36 -19.98 5.30 13.01
C ASN A 36 -19.14 5.70 11.78
N ARG A 37 -19.22 4.91 10.71
CA ARG A 37 -18.49 5.18 9.47
C ARG A 37 -19.13 6.30 8.66
N THR A 38 -18.30 7.13 8.04
CA THR A 38 -18.70 8.08 7.00
C THR A 38 -18.65 7.44 5.63
N ASP A 39 -19.32 8.04 4.64
CA ASP A 39 -19.28 7.56 3.26
C ASP A 39 -17.90 7.79 2.61
N PRO A 40 -17.43 6.86 1.77
CA PRO A 40 -16.15 7.00 1.09
C PRO A 40 -16.20 8.10 0.01
N PRO A 41 -15.03 8.69 -0.33
CA PRO A 41 -14.93 9.56 -1.50
C PRO A 41 -15.38 8.84 -2.77
N VAL A 42 -16.29 9.47 -3.51
CA VAL A 42 -16.81 8.94 -4.78
C VAL A 42 -15.73 9.01 -5.86
N SER A 43 -15.43 7.88 -6.50
CA SER A 43 -14.58 7.85 -7.70
C SER A 43 -15.36 8.40 -8.91
N ARG A 44 -14.71 9.25 -9.70
CA ARG A 44 -15.25 9.77 -10.98
C ARG A 44 -14.44 9.33 -12.20
N HIS A 45 -13.45 8.46 -11.98
CA HIS A 45 -12.51 8.00 -13.00
C HIS A 45 -13.17 7.00 -13.95
N GLY A 46 -12.89 7.13 -15.25
CA GLY A 46 -13.38 6.21 -16.27
C GLY A 46 -12.56 4.92 -16.33
N THR A 47 -11.30 4.96 -15.89
CA THR A 47 -10.40 3.80 -15.88
C THR A 47 -9.70 3.60 -14.54
N LEU A 48 -9.14 2.40 -14.35
CA LEU A 48 -8.29 2.08 -13.20
C LEU A 48 -7.02 2.91 -13.19
N LYS A 49 -6.35 3.06 -14.36
CA LYS A 49 -5.15 3.88 -14.49
C LYS A 49 -5.39 5.31 -14.05
N GLU A 50 -6.46 5.95 -14.51
CA GLU A 50 -6.82 7.31 -14.08
C GLU A 50 -7.01 7.40 -12.56
N ARG A 51 -7.68 6.41 -11.96
CA ARG A 51 -7.92 6.35 -10.51
C ARG A 51 -6.64 6.21 -9.70
N TRP A 52 -5.71 5.37 -10.16
CA TRP A 52 -4.41 5.15 -9.52
C TRP A 52 -3.50 6.38 -9.63
N MET A 53 -3.59 7.10 -10.75
CA MET A 53 -2.77 8.29 -11.03
C MET A 53 -3.34 9.58 -10.41
N ASP A 54 -4.57 9.57 -9.90
CA ASP A 54 -5.13 10.70 -9.16
C ASP A 54 -4.68 10.67 -7.69
N THR A 55 -3.56 11.33 -7.42
CA THR A 55 -2.99 11.49 -6.07
C THR A 55 -3.99 12.10 -5.08
N GLU A 56 -4.82 13.05 -5.50
CA GLU A 56 -5.80 13.69 -4.62
C GLU A 56 -6.89 12.71 -4.19
N TYR A 57 -7.38 11.89 -5.12
CA TYR A 57 -8.33 10.83 -4.81
C TYR A 57 -7.70 9.77 -3.91
N VAL A 58 -6.47 9.34 -4.20
CA VAL A 58 -5.74 8.36 -3.39
C VAL A 58 -5.57 8.87 -1.94
N LEU A 59 -5.15 10.12 -1.76
CA LEU A 59 -4.99 10.72 -0.42
C LEU A 59 -6.33 10.85 0.32
N LYS A 60 -7.40 11.29 -0.36
CA LYS A 60 -8.74 11.38 0.24
C LYS A 60 -9.26 10.01 0.65
N MET A 61 -9.10 9.00 -0.19
CA MET A 61 -9.50 7.62 0.10
C MET A 61 -8.69 7.04 1.26
N ALA A 62 -7.37 7.24 1.27
CA ALA A 62 -6.50 6.79 2.36
C ALA A 62 -6.87 7.43 3.69
N ASN A 63 -7.06 8.75 3.70
CA ASN A 63 -7.50 9.48 4.88
C ASN A 63 -8.88 9.01 5.36
N TRP A 64 -9.83 8.80 4.44
CA TRP A 64 -11.13 8.22 4.78
C TRP A 64 -10.99 6.83 5.42
N ARG A 65 -10.18 5.93 4.86
CA ARG A 65 -9.92 4.60 5.44
C ARG A 65 -9.35 4.74 6.85
N MET A 66 -8.35 5.60 7.03
CA MET A 66 -7.71 5.83 8.34
C MET A 66 -8.69 6.33 9.40
N GLN A 67 -9.58 7.25 9.03
CA GLN A 67 -10.61 7.78 9.93
C GLN A 67 -11.66 6.75 10.31
N ASN A 68 -11.96 5.80 9.41
CA ASN A 68 -13.07 4.85 9.51
C ASN A 68 -12.67 3.44 9.97
N THR A 69 -11.41 3.23 10.31
CA THR A 69 -10.87 1.93 10.77
C THR A 69 -10.45 1.99 12.23
N CYS A 70 -10.83 0.97 13.00
CA CYS A 70 -10.29 0.65 14.31
C CYS A 70 -8.97 -0.11 14.14
N TYR A 71 -7.93 0.28 14.88
CA TYR A 71 -6.61 -0.34 14.86
C TYR A 71 -6.32 -0.98 16.22
N LEU A 72 -6.47 -2.31 16.29
CA LEU A 72 -6.35 -3.11 17.51
C LEU A 72 -4.98 -3.82 17.57
N GLY A 73 -4.53 -4.12 18.80
CA GLY A 73 -3.18 -4.64 19.03
C GLY A 73 -2.13 -3.63 18.59
N GLU A 74 -1.18 -4.04 17.77
CA GLU A 74 -0.13 -3.21 17.15
C GLU A 74 -0.47 -2.80 15.72
N ALA A 75 -1.72 -2.95 15.28
CA ALA A 75 -2.16 -2.34 14.02
C ALA A 75 -2.03 -0.82 14.11
N PHE A 76 -1.69 -0.19 12.99
CA PHE A 76 -1.61 1.26 12.88
C PHE A 76 -1.97 1.71 11.45
N PRO A 77 -2.46 2.94 11.26
CA PRO A 77 -2.73 3.49 9.94
C PRO A 77 -1.44 3.60 9.13
N ALA A 78 -1.42 3.00 7.94
CA ALA A 78 -0.32 3.10 7.00
C ALA A 78 -0.87 3.38 5.60
N LEU A 79 -0.14 4.21 4.85
CA LEU A 79 -0.37 4.44 3.43
C LEU A 79 0.94 4.19 2.70
N ASN A 80 0.88 3.36 1.67
CA ASN A 80 1.93 3.23 0.69
C ASN A 80 1.41 3.84 -0.63
N PRO A 81 1.83 5.07 -0.99
CA PRO A 81 1.38 5.74 -2.21
C PRO A 81 2.21 5.25 -3.42
N ASP A 82 2.36 3.93 -3.58
CA ASP A 82 3.03 3.35 -4.73
C ASP A 82 2.06 3.10 -5.90
N LEU A 83 2.63 2.74 -7.06
CA LEU A 83 1.88 2.29 -8.23
C LEU A 83 1.85 0.76 -8.31
N GLY A 84 1.92 0.09 -7.15
CA GLY A 84 1.94 -1.35 -7.01
C GLY A 84 3.34 -1.95 -7.13
N PRO A 85 3.44 -3.30 -7.03
CA PRO A 85 4.71 -4.00 -6.85
C PRO A 85 5.67 -3.83 -8.03
N ASP A 86 5.14 -3.67 -9.24
CA ASP A 86 5.93 -3.62 -10.48
C ASP A 86 6.30 -2.20 -10.92
N PHE A 87 6.09 -1.20 -10.06
CA PHE A 87 6.45 0.19 -10.35
C PHE A 87 7.91 0.34 -10.82
N PHE A 88 8.83 -0.46 -10.27
CA PHE A 88 10.23 -0.43 -10.65
C PHE A 88 10.44 -0.74 -12.14
N ALA A 89 9.72 -1.73 -12.71
CA ALA A 89 9.82 -2.07 -14.13
C ALA A 89 9.32 -0.91 -15.02
N ALA A 90 8.32 -0.15 -14.55
CA ALA A 90 7.80 1.01 -15.25
C ALA A 90 8.82 2.15 -15.37
N CYS A 91 9.73 2.29 -14.39
CA CYS A 91 10.86 3.22 -14.47
C CYS A 91 11.81 2.91 -15.65
N TYR A 92 11.80 1.67 -16.15
CA TYR A 92 12.57 1.21 -17.32
C TYR A 92 11.69 1.04 -18.57
N GLY A 93 10.56 1.75 -18.64
CA GLY A 93 9.72 1.80 -19.83
C GLY A 93 8.76 0.62 -20.02
N THR A 94 8.67 -0.29 -19.05
CA THR A 94 7.68 -1.39 -19.12
C THR A 94 6.27 -0.86 -18.81
N GLU A 95 5.29 -1.20 -19.65
CA GLU A 95 3.91 -0.80 -19.41
C GLU A 95 3.32 -1.52 -18.18
N LEU A 96 2.52 -0.78 -17.39
CA LEU A 96 1.74 -1.36 -16.29
C LEU A 96 0.27 -1.50 -16.68
N THR A 97 -0.31 -2.65 -16.33
CA THR A 97 -1.75 -2.82 -16.25
C THR A 97 -2.20 -2.65 -14.80
N PHE A 98 -3.29 -1.91 -14.60
CA PHE A 98 -3.83 -1.60 -13.27
C PHE A 98 -5.07 -2.44 -12.98
N GLY A 99 -5.06 -3.13 -11.84
CA GLY A 99 -6.21 -3.79 -11.23
C GLY A 99 -6.84 -2.96 -10.13
N GLU A 100 -7.91 -3.49 -9.53
CA GLU A 100 -8.63 -2.83 -8.43
C GLU A 100 -7.74 -2.56 -7.20
N ASN A 101 -6.82 -3.47 -6.88
CA ASN A 101 -5.98 -3.41 -5.68
C ASN A 101 -4.48 -3.70 -5.91
N THR A 102 -4.06 -3.99 -7.14
CA THR A 102 -2.65 -4.20 -7.49
C THR A 102 -2.41 -3.84 -8.95
N SER A 103 -1.16 -3.67 -9.35
CA SER A 103 -0.72 -3.52 -10.75
C SER A 103 0.22 -4.66 -11.13
N TRP A 104 0.46 -4.82 -12.42
CA TRP A 104 1.41 -5.77 -12.97
C TRP A 104 2.07 -5.22 -14.23
N ALA A 105 3.35 -5.50 -14.39
CA ALA A 105 4.09 -5.24 -15.61
C ALA A 105 3.55 -6.11 -16.74
N VAL A 106 3.41 -5.52 -17.93
CA VAL A 106 3.08 -6.23 -19.15
C VAL A 106 4.39 -6.77 -19.74
N PRO A 107 4.58 -8.10 -19.79
CA PRO A 107 5.77 -8.67 -20.43
C PRO A 107 5.81 -8.27 -21.89
N TRP A 108 6.95 -7.77 -22.35
CA TRP A 108 7.15 -7.37 -23.75
C TRP A 108 8.36 -8.04 -24.40
N MET A 109 9.26 -8.62 -23.61
CA MET A 109 10.41 -9.41 -24.08
C MET A 109 10.00 -10.89 -24.19
N THR A 110 10.46 -11.57 -25.24
CA THR A 110 10.39 -13.03 -25.33
C THR A 110 11.54 -13.69 -24.56
N ASP A 111 11.51 -15.01 -24.43
CA ASP A 111 12.62 -15.75 -23.83
C ASP A 111 13.93 -15.52 -24.62
N GLU A 112 13.86 -15.47 -25.95
CA GLU A 112 15.01 -15.16 -26.80
C GLU A 112 15.54 -13.73 -26.59
N ASP A 113 14.66 -12.73 -26.48
CA ASP A 113 15.06 -11.34 -26.20
C ASP A 113 15.83 -11.22 -24.88
N VAL A 114 15.47 -12.03 -23.88
CA VAL A 114 16.13 -12.07 -22.57
C VAL A 114 17.51 -12.73 -22.67
N GLU A 115 17.65 -13.81 -23.45
CA GLU A 115 18.93 -14.50 -23.65
C GLU A 115 19.96 -13.62 -24.38
N GLU A 116 19.50 -12.77 -25.29
CA GLU A 116 20.36 -11.88 -26.08
C GLU A 116 20.50 -10.46 -25.48
N PHE A 117 19.89 -10.20 -24.32
CA PHE A 117 19.84 -8.87 -23.72
C PHE A 117 21.25 -8.33 -23.37
N GLN A 118 21.61 -7.18 -23.94
CA GLN A 118 22.94 -6.58 -23.73
C GLN A 118 22.95 -5.33 -22.86
N ASP A 119 21.91 -4.48 -22.92
CA ASP A 119 21.80 -3.31 -22.04
C ASP A 119 20.38 -2.69 -22.08
N PHE A 120 20.05 -1.88 -21.08
CA PHE A 120 18.86 -1.00 -21.11
C PHE A 120 19.23 0.30 -21.86
N HIS A 121 18.46 0.66 -22.89
CA HIS A 121 18.66 1.92 -23.63
C HIS A 121 18.38 3.18 -22.81
#